data_AF-A0A1E3L138-F1
#
_entry.id   AF-A0A1E3L138-F1
#
_cell.length_a   1.000
_cell.length_b   1.000
_cell.length_c   1.000
_cell.angle_alpha   90.00
_cell.angle_beta   90.00
_cell.angle_gamma   90.00
#
_symmetry.space_group_name_H-M   'P 1'
#
loop_
_entity.id
_entity.type
_entity.pdbx_description
1 polymer ?
#
loop_
_entity_poly.entity_id
_entity_poly.type
_entity_poly.pdbx_seq_one_letter_code
_entity_poly.pdbx_strand_id
1 'polypeptide(L)' 'MKEADTAIKNAIQTLPEKYKNAVSLRYVKDLTLTEISDQMKVPMATIKTQAFRGREIIRRKLAKSM' A
#
# COMPACT_ATOMS: atom_id res chain seq x y z
N MET A 1 -20.63 7.21 7.52
CA MET A 1 -19.79 7.48 6.33
C MET A 1 -18.33 7.27 6.73
N LYS A 2 -17.61 6.35 6.09
CA LYS A 2 -16.20 6.07 6.43
C LYS A 2 -15.27 6.99 5.63
N GLU A 3 -15.14 8.25 6.05
CA GLU A 3 -14.26 9.23 5.38
C GLU A 3 -12.78 8.80 5.33
N ALA A 4 -12.32 8.07 6.35
CA ALA A 4 -10.96 7.54 6.40
C ALA A 4 -10.64 6.53 5.27
N ASP A 5 -11.63 5.75 4.84
CA ASP A 5 -11.45 4.71 3.82
C ASP A 5 -11.17 5.32 2.44
N THR A 6 -11.87 6.42 2.13
CA THR A 6 -11.71 7.16 0.86
C THR A 6 -10.36 7.84 0.77
N ALA A 7 -9.89 8.48 1.84
CA ALA A 7 -8.58 9.14 1.87
C ALA A 7 -7.43 8.13 1.69
N ILE A 8 -7.51 6.97 2.35
CA ILE A 8 -6.53 5.89 2.20
C ILE A 8 -6.58 5.32 0.78
N LYS A 9 -7.78 5.03 0.23
CA LYS A 9 -7.93 4.56 -1.16
C LYS A 9 -7.34 5.54 -2.17
N ASN A 10 -7.61 6.83 -2.03
CA ASN A 10 -7.04 7.87 -2.90
C ASN A 10 -5.51 7.93 -2.78
N ALA A 11 -4.98 7.83 -1.56
CA ALA A 11 -3.54 7.77 -1.34
C ALA A 11 -2.93 6.51 -1.99
N ILE A 12 -3.58 5.34 -1.88
CA ILE A 12 -3.15 4.10 -2.54
C ILE A 12 -3.17 4.23 -4.06
N GLN A 13 -4.20 4.87 -4.64
CA GLN A 13 -4.29 5.07 -6.09
C GLN A 13 -3.16 5.93 -6.64
N THR A 14 -2.60 6.80 -5.81
CA THR A 14 -1.50 7.68 -6.21
C THR A 14 -0.11 7.08 -5.94
N LEU A 15 -0.05 5.90 -5.32
CA LEU A 15 1.18 5.13 -5.26
C LEU A 15 1.51 4.62 -6.68
N PRO A 16 2.79 4.60 -7.07
CA PRO A 16 3.19 3.91 -8.29
C PRO A 16 2.80 2.42 -8.19
N GLU A 17 2.46 1.82 -9.34
CA GLU A 17 1.87 0.46 -9.42
C GLU A 17 2.62 -0.59 -8.60
N LYS A 18 3.95 -0.46 -8.56
CA LYS A 18 4.88 -1.27 -7.77
C LYS A 18 4.45 -1.37 -6.29
N TYR A 19 4.07 -0.26 -5.66
CA TYR A 19 3.67 -0.21 -4.25
C TYR A 19 2.15 -0.33 -4.10
N LYS A 20 1.40 0.19 -5.07
CA LYS A 20 -0.06 0.09 -5.10
C LYS A 20 -0.52 -1.35 -5.02
N ASN A 21 0.10 -2.26 -5.78
CA ASN A 21 -0.28 -3.68 -5.74
C ASN A 21 -0.01 -4.31 -4.37
N ALA A 22 1.16 -4.07 -3.76
CA ALA A 22 1.47 -4.62 -2.45
C ALA A 22 0.52 -4.11 -1.35
N VAL A 23 0.24 -2.80 -1.36
CA VAL A 23 -0.66 -2.18 -0.37
C VAL A 23 -2.11 -2.59 -0.64
N SER A 24 -2.55 -2.58 -1.90
CA SER A 24 -3.90 -3.00 -2.28
C SER A 24 -4.15 -4.46 -1.96
N LEU A 25 -3.25 -5.38 -2.31
CA LEU A 25 -3.39 -6.79 -1.96
C LEU A 25 -3.48 -6.99 -0.44
N ARG A 26 -2.74 -6.21 0.34
CA ARG A 26 -2.80 -6.28 1.79
C ARG A 26 -4.09 -5.69 2.40
N TYR A 27 -4.60 -4.59 1.87
CA TYR A 27 -5.79 -3.91 2.42
C TYR A 27 -7.11 -4.38 1.82
N VAL A 28 -7.09 -4.89 0.59
CA VAL A 28 -8.28 -5.33 -0.16
C VAL A 28 -8.46 -6.85 -0.07
N LYS A 29 -7.36 -7.60 -0.11
CA LYS A 29 -7.40 -9.07 -0.05
C LYS A 29 -6.94 -9.66 1.29
N ASP A 30 -6.58 -8.80 2.26
CA ASP A 30 -6.06 -9.21 3.57
C ASP A 30 -4.86 -10.17 3.50
N LEU A 31 -4.11 -10.12 2.39
CA LEU A 31 -2.99 -11.04 2.16
C LEU A 31 -1.79 -10.70 3.03
N THR A 32 -1.08 -11.74 3.45
CA THR A 32 0.17 -11.59 4.20
C THR A 32 1.31 -11.10 3.30
N LEU A 33 2.37 -10.52 3.89
CA LEU A 33 3.56 -10.10 3.13
C LEU A 33 4.19 -11.26 2.33
N THR A 34 4.09 -12.47 2.88
CA THR A 34 4.59 -13.70 2.27
C THR A 34 3.76 -14.08 1.04
N GLU A 35 2.43 -14.06 1.16
CA GLU A 35 1.55 -14.36 0.03
C GLU A 35 1.64 -13.32 -1.09
N ILE A 36 1.79 -12.04 -0.73
CA ILE A 36 2.01 -10.97 -1.70
C ILE A 36 3.35 -11.16 -2.43
N SER A 37 4.39 -11.58 -1.69
CA SER A 37 5.71 -11.88 -2.23
C SER A 37 5.64 -13.04 -3.23
N ASP A 38 4.93 -14.11 -2.87
CA ASP A 38 4.73 -15.29 -3.71
C ASP A 38 3.90 -14.96 -4.96
N GLN A 39 2.75 -14.29 -4.77
CA GLN A 39 1.85 -13.92 -5.85
C GLN A 39 2.48 -12.95 -6.86
N MET A 40 3.25 -11.97 -6.38
CA MET A 40 3.95 -11.04 -7.27
C MET A 40 5.32 -11.57 -7.74
N LYS A 41 5.76 -12.72 -7.23
CA LYS A 41 7.10 -13.29 -7.46
C LYS A 41 8.23 -12.29 -7.17
N VAL A 42 8.05 -11.46 -6.15
CA VAL A 42 9.03 -10.44 -5.71
C VAL A 42 9.48 -10.79 -4.31
N PRO A 43 10.77 -10.71 -3.96
CA PRO A 43 11.24 -11.11 -2.63
C PRO A 43 10.57 -10.33 -1.50
N MET A 44 10.34 -11.00 -0.36
CA MET A 44 9.73 -10.40 0.83
C MET A 44 10.47 -9.14 1.29
N ALA A 45 11.79 -9.08 1.15
CA ALA A 45 12.59 -7.89 1.48
C ALA A 45 12.14 -6.66 0.67
N THR A 46 11.81 -6.86 -0.61
CA THR A 46 11.25 -5.82 -1.46
C THR A 46 9.85 -5.46 -0.99
N ILE A 47 8.94 -6.42 -0.78
CA ILE A 47 7.57 -6.14 -0.31
C ILE A 47 7.61 -5.38 1.04
N LYS A 48 8.52 -5.72 1.95
CA LYS A 48 8.72 -5.04 3.23
C LYS A 48 9.09 -3.57 3.02
N THR A 49 10.02 -3.31 2.11
CA THR A 49 10.43 -1.95 1.71
C THR A 49 9.28 -1.21 1.02
N GLN A 50 8.54 -1.87 0.13
CA GLN A 50 7.40 -1.30 -0.58
C GLN A 50 6.26 -0.93 0.37
N ALA A 51 5.94 -1.79 1.34
CA ALA A 51 4.92 -1.51 2.35
C ALA A 51 5.34 -0.37 3.30
N PHE A 52 6.63 -0.30 3.64
CA PHE A 52 7.17 0.81 4.42
C PHE A 52 7.09 2.14 3.65
N ARG A 53 7.65 2.18 2.43
CA ARG A 53 7.61 3.34 1.52
C ARG A 53 6.18 3.75 1.21
N GLY A 54 5.29 2.79 0.95
CA GLY A 54 3.87 3.02 0.67
C GLY A 54 3.17 3.70 1.82
N ARG A 55 3.39 3.25 3.07
CA ARG A 55 2.89 3.94 4.27
C ARG A 55 3.47 5.35 4.43
N GLU A 56 4.75 5.53 4.13
CA GLU A 56 5.37 6.86 4.22
C GLU A 56 4.77 7.84 3.20
N ILE A 57 4.54 7.38 1.97
CA ILE A 57 3.89 8.19 0.92
C ILE A 57 2.44 8.51 1.31
N ILE A 58 1.68 7.53 1.83
CA ILE A 58 0.32 7.76 2.33
C ILE A 58 0.34 8.80 3.45
N ARG A 59 1.25 8.65 4.43
CA ARG A 59 1.40 9.62 5.53
C ARG A 59 1.74 11.02 5.00
N ARG A 60 2.69 11.14 4.06
CA ARG A 60 3.02 12.44 3.43
C ARG A 60 1.83 13.03 2.68
N LYS A 61 1.01 12.20 2.04
CA LYS A 61 -0.19 12.66 1.33
C LYS A 61 -1.29 13.12 2.27
N LEU A 62 -1.56 12.35 3.33
CA LEU A 62 -2.51 12.75 4.36
C LEU A 62 -2.04 14.03 5.05
N ALA A 63 -0.74 14.17 5.32
CA ALA A 63 -0.15 15.39 5.88
C ALA A 63 -0.18 16.58 4.92
N LYS A 64 -0.12 16.37 3.59
CA LYS A 64 -0.22 17.43 2.57
C LYS A 64 -1.67 17.85 2.29
N SER A 65 -2.63 16.99 2.63
CA SER A 65 -4.07 17.25 2.45
C SER A 65 -4.71 17.91 3.67
N MET A 66 -3.88 18.34 4.64
CA MET A 66 -4.24 19.00 5.89
C MET A 66 -3.73 20.44 5.87
#